data_AF-A0A4R0NXL6-F1
#
_entry.id   AF-A0A4R0NXL6-F1
#
_cell.length_a   1.000
_cell.length_b   1.000
_cell.length_c   1.000
_cell.angle_alpha   90.00
_cell.angle_beta   90.00
_cell.angle_gamma   90.00
#
_symmetry.space_group_name_H-M   'P 1'
#
loop_
_entity.id
_entity.type
_entity.pdbx_description
1 polymer ?
#
loop_
_entity_poly.entity_id
_entity_poly.type
_entity_poly.pdbx_seq_one_letter_code
_entity_poly.pdbx_strand_id
1 'polypeptide(L)'
;MKNHLKSQGQSKFKEIIFIVCLVCLFLHISVNALAQNPVISFTKEGETNELISQETKMQLVECKNVLNYPKSVERFYKINSYKLSWVNKLNHNRQLAPAMLILDCVKQFGLNRDDFHANNLLYKQIETLAEVPEMLSGGQRAIFDVLMTDAMITFMNHLHYGKFNTSLTPTKIDDGEPGDFNAVLKLVQLMVSKDFYNEIAGVRPRSAAYDDLQKYMHLVRGQYLEDSYEFPEKSVRKMTINMERLRWDTGKDGTVLMINIPAQMAKLHVADSIYAFKIIVGKASSPTPTLASYITHFTTAPEWKVPYSIFTNEILPKAIKNENYLENNHYAIYDAKGNYIPTSVKKLQYIKAHAKNYFARQSSGCDSAMGNSIQI
;
A
#
# COMPACT_ATOMS: atom_id res chain seq x y z
N MET A 1 30.13 60.15 -41.54
CA MET A 1 29.09 60.16 -40.48
C MET A 1 28.22 58.90 -40.39
N LYS A 2 28.55 57.75 -41.00
CA LYS A 2 27.74 56.52 -40.92
C LYS A 2 28.24 55.44 -39.93
N ASN A 3 29.45 55.59 -39.36
CA ASN A 3 30.00 54.60 -38.43
C ASN A 3 29.82 54.93 -36.94
N HIS A 4 29.30 56.12 -36.59
CA HIS A 4 29.07 56.46 -35.17
C HIS A 4 27.67 56.06 -34.66
N LEU A 5 26.70 55.85 -35.55
CA LEU A 5 25.31 55.50 -35.19
C LEU A 5 25.08 53.99 -35.00
N LYS A 6 25.95 53.11 -35.51
CA LYS A 6 25.82 51.65 -35.36
C LYS A 6 26.32 51.13 -34.00
N SER A 7 27.27 51.83 -33.39
CA SER A 7 27.86 51.48 -32.09
C SER A 7 26.92 51.79 -30.92
N GLN A 8 26.19 52.90 -30.96
CA GLN A 8 25.22 53.24 -29.91
C GLN A 8 23.98 52.34 -29.90
N GLY A 9 23.52 51.86 -31.07
CA GLY A 9 22.39 50.94 -31.16
C GLY A 9 22.67 49.55 -30.59
N GLN A 10 23.89 49.01 -30.79
CA GLN A 10 24.28 47.72 -30.22
C GLN A 10 24.54 47.76 -28.71
N SER A 11 25.03 48.89 -28.17
CA SER A 11 25.21 49.07 -26.73
C SER A 11 23.87 49.11 -25.99
N LYS A 12 22.91 49.89 -26.50
CA LYS A 12 21.56 49.96 -25.91
C LYS A 12 20.80 48.64 -26.01
N PHE A 13 21.00 47.86 -27.08
CA PHE A 13 20.37 46.55 -27.22
C PHE A 13 20.94 45.52 -26.25
N LYS A 14 22.25 45.57 -25.96
CA LYS A 14 22.87 44.73 -24.93
C LYS A 14 22.43 45.12 -23.51
N GLU A 15 22.27 46.41 -23.23
CA GLU A 15 21.73 46.89 -21.95
C GLU A 15 20.27 46.47 -21.75
N ILE A 16 19.43 46.54 -22.79
CA ILE A 16 18.03 46.11 -22.71
C ILE A 16 17.92 44.59 -22.50
N ILE A 17 18.73 43.79 -23.20
CA ILE A 17 18.76 42.32 -22.98
C ILE A 17 19.25 42.00 -21.57
N PHE A 18 20.27 42.70 -21.07
CA PHE A 18 20.78 42.49 -19.71
C PHE A 18 19.73 42.86 -18.65
N ILE A 19 18.99 43.96 -18.83
CA ILE A 19 17.90 44.37 -17.92
C ILE A 19 16.72 43.40 -17.99
N VAL A 20 16.34 42.92 -19.17
CA VAL A 20 15.26 41.92 -19.32
C VAL A 20 15.66 40.58 -18.70
N CYS A 21 16.91 40.13 -18.89
CA CYS A 21 17.42 38.93 -18.21
C CYS A 21 17.49 39.10 -16.69
N LEU A 22 17.87 40.28 -16.18
CA LEU A 22 17.87 40.58 -14.75
C LEU A 22 16.44 40.55 -14.20
N VAL A 23 15.48 41.18 -14.87
CA VAL A 23 14.06 41.19 -14.47
C VAL A 23 13.44 39.79 -14.54
N CYS A 24 13.81 38.97 -15.52
CA CYS A 24 13.42 37.55 -15.58
C CYS A 24 14.07 36.70 -14.47
N LEU A 25 15.33 36.99 -14.09
CA LEU A 25 15.96 36.36 -12.93
C LEU A 25 15.26 36.76 -11.63
N PHE A 26 14.93 38.05 -11.48
CA PHE A 26 14.20 38.56 -10.31
C PHE A 26 12.75 38.05 -10.25
N LEU A 27 12.07 37.86 -11.39
CA LEU A 27 10.75 37.22 -11.47
C LEU A 27 10.81 35.71 -11.21
N HIS A 28 11.86 34.99 -11.64
CA HIS A 28 12.05 33.59 -11.24
C HIS A 28 12.41 33.43 -9.77
N ILE A 29 13.12 34.40 -9.17
CA ILE A 29 13.40 34.41 -7.73
C ILE A 29 12.14 34.75 -6.92
N SER A 30 11.18 35.51 -7.46
CA SER A 30 9.95 35.89 -6.75
C SER A 30 8.74 34.98 -6.96
N VAL A 31 8.76 34.05 -7.94
CA VAL A 31 7.67 33.06 -8.12
C VAL A 31 7.91 31.74 -7.37
N ASN A 32 9.13 31.48 -6.85
CA ASN A 32 9.37 30.35 -5.92
C ASN A 32 9.04 30.68 -4.45
N ALA A 33 8.44 31.84 -4.17
CA ALA A 33 8.07 32.28 -2.82
C ALA A 33 6.63 31.89 -2.39
N LEU A 34 6.04 30.85 -2.99
CA LEU A 34 4.73 30.31 -2.59
C LEU A 34 4.73 28.80 -2.30
N ALA A 35 5.79 28.33 -1.66
CA ALA A 35 5.67 27.25 -0.68
C ALA A 35 6.28 27.80 0.61
N GLN A 36 5.43 28.28 1.53
CA GLN A 36 5.88 28.69 2.86
C GLN A 36 6.31 27.45 3.64
N ASN A 37 7.53 26.97 3.37
CA ASN A 37 8.29 26.23 4.36
C ASN A 37 8.59 27.22 5.49
N PRO A 38 8.31 26.90 6.76
CA PRO A 38 8.54 27.83 7.86
C PRO A 38 10.02 28.27 7.87
N VAL A 39 10.23 29.59 7.79
CA VAL A 39 11.54 30.23 7.75
C VAL A 39 12.24 30.00 9.08
N ILE A 40 13.41 29.35 9.00
CA ILE A 40 14.28 28.96 10.11
C ILE A 40 15.02 30.21 10.61
N SER A 41 14.81 30.60 11.88
CA SER A 41 15.61 31.60 12.59
C SER A 41 16.36 30.97 13.77
N PHE A 42 17.54 31.49 14.08
CA PHE A 42 18.47 30.96 15.09
C PHE A 42 18.41 31.79 16.37
N THR A 43 18.16 31.14 17.51
CA THR A 43 18.30 31.73 18.86
C THR A 43 18.98 30.73 19.80
N LYS A 44 19.78 31.25 20.74
CA LYS A 44 20.79 30.52 21.53
C LYS A 44 20.31 30.21 22.97
N GLU A 45 20.65 28.99 23.42
CA GLU A 45 20.75 28.38 24.77
C GLU A 45 19.94 28.92 25.98
N GLY A 46 19.28 27.99 26.67
CA GLY A 46 18.67 28.18 28.00
C GLY A 46 17.51 27.24 28.36
N GLU A 47 17.18 26.24 27.53
CA GLU A 47 15.96 25.45 27.72
C GLU A 47 16.14 24.31 28.73
N THR A 48 15.30 24.30 29.75
CA THR A 48 15.12 23.15 30.64
C THR A 48 14.38 22.02 29.91
N ASN A 49 14.55 20.77 30.36
CA ASN A 49 13.81 19.61 29.82
C ASN A 49 12.27 19.83 29.84
N GLU A 50 11.78 20.65 30.75
CA GLU A 50 10.37 21.01 30.88
C GLU A 50 9.91 21.92 29.72
N LEU A 51 10.70 22.93 29.36
CA LEU A 51 10.43 23.81 28.20
C LEU A 51 10.40 23.01 26.89
N ILE A 52 11.36 22.11 26.70
CA ILE A 52 11.42 21.23 25.51
C ILE A 52 10.21 20.28 25.45
N SER A 53 9.74 19.80 26.60
CA SER A 53 8.54 18.95 26.67
C SER A 53 7.26 19.72 26.36
N GLN A 54 7.18 21.00 26.76
CA GLN A 54 6.09 21.89 26.37
C GLN A 54 6.09 22.14 24.86
N GLU A 55 7.26 22.40 24.29
CA GLU A 55 7.44 22.60 22.87
C GLU A 55 7.02 21.36 22.07
N THR A 56 7.43 20.17 22.50
CA THR A 56 6.99 18.91 21.89
C THR A 56 5.47 18.76 21.90
N LYS A 57 4.80 19.13 23.00
CA LYS A 57 3.33 19.14 23.07
C LYS A 57 2.71 20.15 22.11
N MET A 58 3.29 21.33 21.94
CA MET A 58 2.82 22.33 20.98
C MET A 58 2.96 21.80 19.55
N GLN A 59 4.12 21.24 19.20
CA GLN A 59 4.38 20.69 17.87
C GLN A 59 3.47 19.50 17.52
N LEU A 60 3.07 18.67 18.49
CA LEU A 60 2.07 17.61 18.27
C LEU A 60 0.70 18.15 17.83
N VAL A 61 0.32 19.34 18.32
CA VAL A 61 -0.94 19.99 17.93
C VAL A 61 -0.78 20.67 16.57
N GLU A 62 0.30 21.40 16.35
CA GLU A 62 0.57 22.13 15.10
C GLU A 62 0.74 21.17 13.90
N CYS A 63 1.48 20.08 14.08
CA CYS A 63 1.75 19.13 13.02
C CYS A 63 0.61 18.15 12.76
N LYS A 64 -0.47 18.15 13.57
CA LYS A 64 -1.51 17.11 13.56
C LYS A 64 -2.06 16.75 12.18
N ASN A 65 -2.20 17.73 11.29
CA ASN A 65 -2.75 17.53 9.94
C ASN A 65 -1.69 17.08 8.90
N VAL A 66 -0.41 17.16 9.27
CA VAL A 66 0.73 16.72 8.45
C VAL A 66 1.13 15.28 8.81
N LEU A 67 0.93 14.85 10.07
CA LEU A 67 1.27 13.50 10.52
C LEU A 67 0.36 12.44 9.89
N ASN A 68 0.93 11.30 9.52
CA ASN A 68 0.18 10.15 9.02
C ASN A 68 -0.54 9.41 10.15
N TYR A 69 0.08 9.33 11.33
CA TYR A 69 -0.42 8.62 12.51
C TYR A 69 -0.37 9.51 13.77
N PRO A 70 -1.10 10.65 13.80
CA PRO A 70 -1.00 11.64 14.87
C PRO A 70 -1.29 11.07 16.27
N LYS A 71 -2.27 10.15 16.41
CA LYS A 71 -2.60 9.56 17.72
C LYS A 71 -1.53 8.59 18.19
N SER A 72 -0.90 7.86 17.27
CA SER A 72 0.21 6.95 17.56
C SER A 72 1.45 7.71 18.01
N VAL A 73 1.76 8.82 17.33
CA VAL A 73 2.87 9.71 17.71
C VAL A 73 2.61 10.32 19.08
N GLU A 74 1.39 10.78 19.37
CA GLU A 74 1.02 11.27 20.71
C GLU A 74 1.18 10.17 21.78
N ARG A 75 0.73 8.94 21.52
CA ARG A 75 0.91 7.80 22.43
C ARG A 75 2.39 7.52 22.71
N PHE A 76 3.25 7.58 21.69
CA PHE A 76 4.70 7.40 21.85
C PHE A 76 5.29 8.45 22.81
N TYR A 77 5.02 9.73 22.57
CA TYR A 77 5.55 10.79 23.44
C TYR A 77 4.96 10.77 24.84
N LYS A 78 3.70 10.34 25.00
CA LYS A 78 3.10 10.16 26.33
C LYS A 78 3.87 9.15 27.18
N ILE A 79 4.38 8.07 26.58
CA ILE A 79 5.20 7.06 27.27
C ILE A 79 6.53 7.67 27.75
N ASN A 80 7.17 8.50 26.91
CA ASN A 80 8.46 9.13 27.23
C ASN A 80 8.32 10.51 27.92
N SER A 81 7.16 10.83 28.48
CA SER A 81 6.89 12.12 29.14
C SER A 81 7.19 13.34 28.26
N TYR A 82 6.95 13.24 26.96
CA TYR A 82 7.15 14.29 25.94
C TYR A 82 8.60 14.77 25.77
N LYS A 83 9.59 13.96 26.19
CA LYS A 83 11.01 14.25 25.93
C LYS A 83 11.37 13.91 24.48
N LEU A 84 12.34 14.64 23.93
CA LEU A 84 12.95 14.34 22.63
C LEU A 84 13.58 12.95 22.65
N SER A 85 13.31 12.18 21.61
CA SER A 85 13.73 10.78 21.49
C SER A 85 14.88 10.61 20.50
N TRP A 86 14.93 11.44 19.45
CA TRP A 86 15.90 11.37 18.36
C TRP A 86 17.03 12.39 18.51
N VAL A 87 16.67 13.60 18.94
CA VAL A 87 17.59 14.74 19.05
C VAL A 87 18.32 14.74 20.41
N ASN A 88 19.17 13.73 20.62
CA ASN A 88 20.04 13.59 21.79
C ASN A 88 21.43 13.11 21.35
N LYS A 89 22.51 13.70 21.90
CA LYS A 89 23.92 13.34 21.63
C LYS A 89 24.20 11.82 21.73
N LEU A 90 23.50 11.10 22.62
CA LEU A 90 23.67 9.64 22.78
C LEU A 90 22.99 8.80 21.67
N ASN A 91 21.94 9.33 21.05
CA ASN A 91 21.07 8.57 20.14
C ASN A 91 21.45 8.76 18.66
N HIS A 92 22.33 9.72 18.37
CA HIS A 92 22.69 10.09 17.01
C HIS A 92 23.22 8.90 16.19
N ASN A 93 24.28 8.25 16.66
CA ASN A 93 24.93 7.15 15.93
C ASN A 93 24.22 5.80 16.10
N ARG A 94 23.35 5.65 17.11
CA ARG A 94 22.74 4.36 17.45
C ARG A 94 21.32 4.17 16.91
N GLN A 95 20.52 5.24 16.86
CA GLN A 95 19.13 5.17 16.41
C GLN A 95 18.86 6.13 15.25
N LEU A 96 19.24 7.40 15.37
CA LEU A 96 18.88 8.41 14.37
C LEU A 96 19.51 8.12 12.99
N ALA A 97 20.84 7.94 12.93
CA ALA A 97 21.52 7.67 11.67
C ALA A 97 21.02 6.38 10.98
N PRO A 98 20.88 5.22 11.68
CA PRO A 98 20.28 4.03 11.09
C PRO A 98 18.83 4.23 10.62
N ALA A 99 18.00 4.94 11.39
CA ALA A 99 16.62 5.20 11.00
C ALA A 99 16.53 6.05 9.73
N MET A 100 17.36 7.08 9.60
CA MET A 100 17.38 7.92 8.41
C MET A 100 17.95 7.20 7.19
N LEU A 101 18.95 6.33 7.37
CA LEU A 101 19.43 5.46 6.31
C LEU A 101 18.31 4.55 5.78
N ILE A 102 17.49 3.99 6.68
CA ILE A 102 16.34 3.18 6.29
C ILE A 102 15.31 4.00 5.52
N LEU A 103 14.97 5.21 6.01
CA LEU A 103 14.02 6.11 5.35
C LEU A 103 14.50 6.54 3.95
N ASP A 104 15.81 6.65 3.74
CA ASP A 104 16.36 6.93 2.41
C ASP A 104 16.26 5.71 1.47
N CYS A 105 16.37 4.50 2.03
CA CYS A 105 16.31 3.24 1.30
C CYS A 105 14.89 2.66 1.11
N VAL A 106 13.81 3.38 1.47
CA VAL A 106 12.42 2.85 1.47
C VAL A 106 11.96 2.30 0.13
N LYS A 107 12.51 2.79 -0.99
CA LYS A 107 12.23 2.23 -2.32
C LYS A 107 12.66 0.77 -2.43
N GLN A 108 13.73 0.35 -1.75
CA GLN A 108 14.19 -1.05 -1.70
C GLN A 108 13.19 -1.94 -0.95
N PHE A 109 12.37 -1.36 -0.07
CA PHE A 109 11.27 -2.04 0.61
C PHE A 109 9.96 -2.00 -0.21
N GLY A 110 9.96 -1.43 -1.42
CA GLY A 110 8.73 -1.23 -2.19
C GLY A 110 7.77 -0.24 -1.54
N LEU A 111 8.31 0.82 -0.93
CA LEU A 111 7.56 1.93 -0.34
C LEU A 111 7.87 3.25 -1.08
N ASN A 112 7.02 4.26 -0.92
CA ASN A 112 7.23 5.58 -1.53
C ASN A 112 7.86 6.55 -0.53
N ARG A 113 8.90 7.26 -0.94
CA ARG A 113 9.65 8.22 -0.13
C ARG A 113 8.78 9.38 0.37
N ASP A 114 7.81 9.80 -0.43
CA ASP A 114 6.94 10.95 -0.11
C ASP A 114 6.05 10.71 1.11
N ASP A 115 5.87 9.44 1.52
CA ASP A 115 5.05 9.08 2.68
C ASP A 115 5.74 9.38 4.03
N PHE A 116 7.03 9.73 4.03
CA PHE A 116 7.87 9.78 5.22
C PHE A 116 8.51 11.16 5.47
N HIS A 117 7.78 12.24 5.18
CA HIS A 117 8.24 13.62 5.45
C HIS A 117 9.57 13.97 4.77
N ALA A 118 9.85 13.41 3.60
CA ALA A 118 11.17 13.45 2.98
C ALA A 118 11.66 14.86 2.58
N ASN A 119 10.76 15.84 2.50
CA ASN A 119 11.10 17.24 2.26
C ASN A 119 11.45 17.97 3.57
N ASN A 120 11.03 17.43 4.71
CA ASN A 120 11.25 18.01 6.03
C ASN A 120 12.40 17.34 6.78
N LEU A 121 12.65 16.04 6.54
CA LEU A 121 13.73 15.26 7.16
C LEU A 121 14.96 15.22 6.25
N LEU A 122 15.75 16.31 6.27
CA LEU A 122 16.91 16.47 5.38
C LEU A 122 18.23 16.11 6.07
N TYR A 123 19.15 15.45 5.35
CA TYR A 123 20.50 15.11 5.86
C TYR A 123 21.28 16.31 6.40
N LYS A 124 21.15 17.48 5.76
CA LYS A 124 21.79 18.72 6.23
C LYS A 124 21.37 19.10 7.65
N GLN A 125 20.10 18.83 8.02
CA GLN A 125 19.63 19.08 9.38
C GLN A 125 20.23 18.07 10.36
N ILE A 126 20.48 16.83 9.93
CA ILE A 126 21.19 15.81 10.74
C ILE A 126 22.59 16.28 11.07
N GLU A 127 23.36 16.76 10.08
CA GLU A 127 24.74 17.24 10.30
C GLU A 127 24.74 18.36 11.35
N THR A 128 23.81 19.31 11.22
CA THR A 128 23.65 20.39 12.20
C THR A 128 23.26 19.84 13.59
N LEU A 129 22.37 18.86 13.66
CA LEU A 129 21.97 18.16 14.89
C LEU A 129 23.08 17.29 15.50
N ALA A 130 23.97 16.75 14.68
CA ALA A 130 25.09 15.91 15.08
C ALA A 130 26.21 16.74 15.71
N GLU A 131 26.57 17.82 15.02
CA GLU A 131 27.74 18.63 15.33
C GLU A 131 27.41 19.68 16.39
N VAL A 132 26.25 20.33 16.27
CA VAL A 132 25.89 21.47 17.13
C VAL A 132 24.38 21.55 17.41
N PRO A 133 23.78 20.56 18.10
CA PRO A 133 22.33 20.52 18.37
C PRO A 133 21.80 21.71 19.19
N GLU A 134 22.69 22.45 19.88
CA GLU A 134 22.37 23.67 20.62
C GLU A 134 22.18 24.91 19.71
N MET A 135 22.53 24.80 18.42
CA MET A 135 22.26 25.84 17.42
C MET A 135 20.80 25.87 16.93
N LEU A 136 20.05 24.79 17.15
CA LEU A 136 18.63 24.74 16.84
C LEU A 136 17.80 25.15 18.06
N SER A 137 16.72 25.90 17.83
CA SER A 137 15.74 26.23 18.87
C SER A 137 15.04 24.97 19.38
N GLY A 138 14.45 25.02 20.58
CA GLY A 138 13.62 23.93 21.11
C GLY A 138 12.53 23.50 20.12
N GLY A 139 11.87 24.46 19.48
CA GLY A 139 10.83 24.22 18.47
C GLY A 139 11.34 23.45 17.27
N GLN A 140 12.52 23.83 16.76
CA GLN A 140 13.14 23.15 15.62
C GLN A 140 13.55 21.71 15.95
N ARG A 141 14.02 21.46 17.17
CA ARG A 141 14.33 20.10 17.61
C ARG A 141 13.06 19.28 17.80
N ALA A 142 12.02 19.86 18.40
CA ALA A 142 10.74 19.21 18.64
C ALA A 142 10.01 18.84 17.34
N ILE A 143 9.93 19.75 16.36
CA ILE A 143 9.30 19.44 15.07
C ILE A 143 10.03 18.32 14.34
N PHE A 144 11.36 18.33 14.33
CA PHE A 144 12.15 17.26 13.73
C PHE A 144 11.88 15.93 14.43
N ASP A 145 11.90 15.91 15.76
CA ASP A 145 11.67 14.71 16.58
C ASP A 145 10.29 14.12 16.29
N VAL A 146 9.25 14.96 16.23
CA VAL A 146 7.86 14.57 15.96
C VAL A 146 7.72 14.00 14.55
N LEU A 147 8.26 14.66 13.53
CA LEU A 147 8.22 14.18 12.14
C LEU A 147 9.01 12.88 11.96
N MET A 148 10.17 12.75 12.61
CA MET A 148 10.96 11.52 12.57
C MET A 148 10.21 10.36 13.23
N THR A 149 9.53 10.62 14.35
CA THR A 149 8.69 9.63 15.03
C THR A 149 7.53 9.18 14.13
N ASP A 150 6.82 10.10 13.49
CA ASP A 150 5.75 9.76 12.55
C ASP A 150 6.27 8.98 11.35
N ALA A 151 7.41 9.39 10.76
CA ALA A 151 8.02 8.68 9.64
C ALA A 151 8.35 7.23 9.99
N MET A 152 8.90 6.98 11.19
CA MET A 152 9.24 5.61 11.62
C MET A 152 8.01 4.76 11.96
N ILE A 153 7.00 5.33 12.60
CA ILE A 153 5.71 4.65 12.84
C ILE A 153 5.04 4.31 11.50
N THR A 154 5.01 5.27 10.58
CA THR A 154 4.48 5.12 9.22
C THR A 154 5.23 4.04 8.46
N PHE A 155 6.57 4.05 8.52
CA PHE A 155 7.41 3.04 7.88
C PHE A 155 7.07 1.65 8.37
N MET A 156 7.01 1.45 9.69
CA MET A 156 6.70 0.13 10.27
C MET A 156 5.27 -0.32 9.94
N ASN A 157 4.27 0.56 10.03
CA ASN A 157 2.89 0.23 9.67
C ASN A 157 2.76 -0.11 8.18
N HIS A 158 3.36 0.70 7.29
CA HIS A 158 3.34 0.44 5.85
C HIS A 158 4.12 -0.82 5.49
N LEU A 159 5.23 -1.11 6.18
CA LEU A 159 6.02 -2.30 5.93
C LEU A 159 5.30 -3.57 6.40
N HIS A 160 4.64 -3.52 7.55
CA HIS A 160 3.97 -4.66 8.17
C HIS A 160 2.57 -4.90 7.60
N TYR A 161 1.67 -3.92 7.71
CA TYR A 161 0.27 -4.06 7.31
C TYR A 161 0.01 -3.71 5.84
N GLY A 162 0.91 -2.94 5.21
CA GLY A 162 0.69 -2.37 3.88
C GLY A 162 -0.11 -1.08 3.92
N LYS A 163 0.25 -0.13 3.06
CA LYS A 163 -0.39 1.18 2.94
C LYS A 163 -1.85 1.08 2.47
N PHE A 164 -2.17 0.13 1.60
CA PHE A 164 -3.47 0.02 0.94
C PHE A 164 -4.34 -1.11 1.52
N ASN A 165 -4.03 -1.55 2.75
CA ASN A 165 -4.82 -2.55 3.45
C ASN A 165 -6.24 -2.02 3.74
N THR A 166 -7.26 -2.76 3.29
CA THR A 166 -8.66 -2.36 3.44
C THR A 166 -9.31 -2.87 4.73
N SER A 167 -8.73 -3.88 5.38
CA SER A 167 -9.26 -4.44 6.63
C SER A 167 -8.74 -3.67 7.85
N LEU A 168 -7.44 -3.39 7.86
CA LEU A 168 -6.75 -2.56 8.84
C LEU A 168 -6.30 -1.26 8.16
N THR A 169 -7.20 -0.27 8.11
CA THR A 169 -6.90 1.03 7.50
C THR A 169 -5.98 1.87 8.40
N PRO A 170 -5.28 2.89 7.85
CA PRO A 170 -4.43 3.77 8.66
C PRO A 170 -5.17 4.39 9.86
N THR A 171 -6.42 4.82 9.68
CA THR A 171 -7.25 5.37 10.78
C THR A 171 -7.49 4.36 11.88
N LYS A 172 -7.82 3.11 11.54
CA LYS A 172 -8.04 2.04 12.53
C LYS A 172 -6.79 1.74 13.33
N ILE A 173 -5.65 1.64 12.64
CA ILE A 173 -4.34 1.45 13.27
C ILE A 173 -4.03 2.64 14.20
N ASP A 174 -4.27 3.88 13.75
CA ASP A 174 -4.02 5.07 14.55
C ASP A 174 -4.98 5.19 15.75
N ASP A 175 -6.20 4.65 15.65
CA ASP A 175 -7.14 4.53 16.76
C ASP A 175 -6.73 3.46 17.78
N GLY A 176 -5.74 2.62 17.45
CA GLY A 176 -5.27 1.54 18.30
C GLY A 176 -6.11 0.27 18.19
N GLU A 177 -6.80 0.05 17.06
CA GLU A 177 -7.47 -1.23 16.78
C GLU A 177 -6.45 -2.37 16.88
N PRO A 178 -6.78 -3.46 17.60
CA PRO A 178 -5.82 -4.53 17.85
C PRO A 178 -5.48 -5.26 16.55
N GLY A 179 -4.18 -5.38 16.28
CA GLY A 179 -3.60 -6.30 15.32
C GLY A 179 -2.51 -7.15 15.98
N ASP A 180 -1.76 -7.91 15.20
CA ASP A 180 -0.62 -8.72 15.65
C ASP A 180 0.68 -7.90 15.84
N PHE A 181 0.68 -6.65 15.37
CA PHE A 181 1.81 -5.73 15.47
C PHE A 181 1.43 -4.33 15.99
N ASN A 182 2.30 -3.75 16.82
CA ASN A 182 2.14 -2.40 17.36
C ASN A 182 3.41 -1.57 17.12
N ALA A 183 3.35 -0.64 16.17
CA ALA A 183 4.47 0.22 15.80
C ALA A 183 4.95 1.13 16.94
N VAL A 184 4.05 1.61 17.82
CA VAL A 184 4.42 2.48 18.95
C VAL A 184 5.29 1.71 19.94
N LEU A 185 4.84 0.52 20.35
CA LEU A 185 5.59 -0.32 21.29
C LEU A 185 6.90 -0.83 20.67
N LYS A 186 6.87 -1.21 19.38
CA LYS A 186 8.09 -1.58 18.66
C LYS A 186 9.08 -0.41 18.60
N LEU A 187 8.62 0.82 18.36
CA LEU A 187 9.50 1.99 18.35
C LEU A 187 10.13 2.22 19.71
N VAL A 188 9.35 2.14 20.80
CA VAL A 188 9.88 2.26 22.18
C VAL A 188 11.00 1.24 22.43
N GLN A 189 10.84 -0.01 21.98
CA GLN A 189 11.87 -1.04 22.08
C GLN A 189 13.11 -0.67 21.24
N LEU A 190 12.92 -0.20 20.01
CA LEU A 190 14.00 0.20 19.13
C LEU A 190 14.81 1.39 19.68
N MET A 191 14.17 2.33 20.39
CA MET A 191 14.86 3.47 21.00
C MET A 191 15.91 3.10 22.05
N VAL A 192 15.82 1.90 22.62
CA VAL A 192 16.81 1.36 23.58
C VAL A 192 17.65 0.22 23.01
N SER A 193 17.40 -0.16 21.75
CA SER A 193 18.12 -1.25 21.09
C SER A 193 19.59 -0.88 20.84
N LYS A 194 20.45 -1.89 20.95
CA LYS A 194 21.86 -1.82 20.53
C LYS A 194 22.03 -2.12 19.03
N ASP A 195 21.01 -2.68 18.40
CA ASP A 195 21.02 -3.15 17.02
C ASP A 195 19.72 -2.72 16.31
N PHE A 196 19.52 -1.41 16.27
CA PHE A 196 18.32 -0.78 15.70
C PHE A 196 18.02 -1.30 14.29
N TYR A 197 19.06 -1.39 13.45
CA TYR A 197 18.94 -1.73 12.04
C TYR A 197 18.43 -3.17 11.83
N ASN A 198 19.00 -4.16 12.52
CA ASN A 198 18.54 -5.54 12.36
C ASN A 198 17.17 -5.77 13.00
N GLU A 199 16.89 -5.12 14.13
CA GLU A 199 15.62 -5.31 14.83
C GLU A 199 14.41 -4.73 14.08
N ILE A 200 14.59 -3.61 13.37
CA ILE A 200 13.51 -3.01 12.58
C ILE A 200 13.31 -3.75 11.25
N ALA A 201 14.35 -4.38 10.71
CA ALA A 201 14.22 -5.25 9.54
C ALA A 201 13.23 -6.41 9.78
N GLY A 202 13.07 -6.86 11.03
CA GLY A 202 12.11 -7.89 11.44
C GLY A 202 10.63 -7.49 11.35
N VAL A 203 10.29 -6.23 11.04
CA VAL A 203 8.90 -5.76 10.86
C VAL A 203 8.29 -6.23 9.53
N ARG A 204 9.14 -6.60 8.56
CA ARG A 204 8.73 -7.03 7.22
C ARG A 204 7.90 -8.32 7.22
N PRO A 205 7.13 -8.60 6.14
CA PRO A 205 6.44 -9.87 5.97
C PRO A 205 7.42 -11.05 6.01
N ARG A 206 7.00 -12.17 6.60
CA ARG A 206 7.85 -13.38 6.75
C ARG A 206 7.87 -14.30 5.53
N SER A 207 7.22 -13.90 4.43
CA SER A 207 7.11 -14.76 3.25
C SER A 207 8.40 -14.76 2.42
N ALA A 208 8.84 -15.95 2.01
CA ALA A 208 10.02 -16.09 1.13
C ALA A 208 9.87 -15.30 -0.18
N ALA A 209 8.65 -15.19 -0.69
CA ALA A 209 8.35 -14.37 -1.87
C ALA A 209 8.61 -12.88 -1.64
N TYR A 210 8.34 -12.36 -0.44
CA TYR A 210 8.65 -10.97 -0.12
C TYR A 210 10.16 -10.77 -0.04
N ASP A 211 10.87 -11.69 0.62
CA ASP A 211 12.33 -11.66 0.73
C ASP A 211 13.01 -11.66 -0.65
N ASP A 212 12.55 -12.47 -1.59
CA ASP A 212 13.12 -12.52 -2.94
C ASP A 212 12.86 -11.24 -3.73
N LEU A 213 11.66 -10.66 -3.63
CA LEU A 213 11.38 -9.36 -4.23
C LEU A 213 12.21 -8.25 -3.59
N GLN A 214 12.39 -8.27 -2.26
CA GLN A 214 13.20 -7.28 -1.56
C GLN A 214 14.68 -7.38 -1.97
N LYS A 215 15.26 -8.58 -2.07
CA LYS A 215 16.63 -8.78 -2.58
C LYS A 215 16.78 -8.17 -3.97
N TYR A 216 15.81 -8.42 -4.85
CA TYR A 216 15.85 -7.87 -6.19
C TYR A 216 15.71 -6.35 -6.20
N MET A 217 14.82 -5.80 -5.37
CA MET A 217 14.67 -4.35 -5.18
C MET A 217 15.93 -3.68 -4.62
N HIS A 218 16.69 -4.36 -3.76
CA HIS A 218 17.99 -3.88 -3.28
C HIS A 218 19.00 -3.74 -4.43
N LEU A 219 19.02 -4.68 -5.38
CA LEU A 219 19.87 -4.58 -6.57
C LEU A 219 19.45 -3.38 -7.44
N VAL A 220 18.17 -3.33 -7.84
CA VAL A 220 17.71 -2.36 -8.85
C VAL A 220 17.46 -0.94 -8.32
N ARG A 221 17.31 -0.76 -7.00
CA ARG A 221 17.11 0.56 -6.35
C ARG A 221 18.22 0.94 -5.38
N GLY A 222 19.25 0.12 -5.25
CA GLY A 222 20.40 0.39 -4.39
C GLY A 222 21.71 0.35 -5.17
N GLN A 223 21.98 -0.75 -5.89
CA GLN A 223 23.28 -1.00 -6.49
C GLN A 223 23.39 -0.50 -7.94
N TYR A 224 22.35 -0.70 -8.76
CA TYR A 224 22.40 -0.39 -10.20
C TYR A 224 21.94 1.04 -10.56
N LEU A 225 21.98 1.99 -9.61
CA LEU A 225 21.46 3.36 -9.82
C LEU A 225 22.25 4.17 -10.86
N GLU A 226 23.47 3.74 -11.22
CA GLU A 226 24.36 4.42 -12.17
C GLU A 226 24.88 3.50 -13.28
N ASP A 227 24.28 2.33 -13.45
CA ASP A 227 24.64 1.41 -14.52
C ASP A 227 24.15 1.91 -15.89
N SER A 228 24.86 1.53 -16.96
CA SER A 228 24.58 1.97 -18.33
C SER A 228 23.21 1.54 -18.87
N TYR A 229 22.50 0.65 -18.17
CA TYR A 229 21.18 0.16 -18.53
C TYR A 229 20.17 0.47 -17.41
N GLU A 230 19.22 1.37 -17.70
CA GLU A 230 18.14 1.68 -16.77
C GLU A 230 17.20 0.48 -16.62
N PHE A 231 16.91 0.11 -15.36
CA PHE A 231 15.93 -0.92 -15.07
C PHE A 231 14.50 -0.40 -15.34
N PRO A 232 13.64 -1.11 -16.10
CA PRO A 232 12.35 -0.57 -16.50
C PRO A 232 11.43 -0.23 -15.31
N GLU A 233 10.98 1.02 -15.22
CA GLU A 233 10.06 1.50 -14.17
C GLU A 233 8.76 0.69 -14.06
N LYS A 234 8.26 0.19 -15.19
CA LYS A 234 7.08 -0.70 -15.23
C LYS A 234 7.31 -1.99 -14.44
N SER A 235 8.52 -2.55 -14.51
CA SER A 235 8.91 -3.75 -13.77
C SER A 235 9.04 -3.46 -12.29
N VAL A 236 9.62 -2.31 -11.92
CA VAL A 236 9.66 -1.88 -10.51
C VAL A 236 8.24 -1.75 -9.96
N ARG A 237 7.37 -1.03 -10.66
CA ARG A 237 5.98 -0.84 -10.23
C ARG A 237 5.24 -2.17 -10.03
N LYS A 238 5.46 -3.15 -10.91
CA LYS A 238 4.90 -4.51 -10.74
C LYS A 238 5.43 -5.19 -9.48
N MET A 239 6.72 -5.10 -9.20
CA MET A 239 7.32 -5.67 -7.98
C MET A 239 6.76 -4.97 -6.74
N THR A 240 6.75 -3.64 -6.71
CA THR A 240 6.19 -2.84 -5.61
C THR A 240 4.73 -3.22 -5.29
N ILE A 241 3.88 -3.38 -6.31
CA ILE A 241 2.48 -3.78 -6.11
C ILE A 241 2.37 -5.21 -5.54
N ASN A 242 3.23 -6.14 -5.98
CA ASN A 242 3.21 -7.50 -5.43
C ASN A 242 3.79 -7.55 -4.02
N MET A 243 4.82 -6.76 -3.71
CA MET A 243 5.34 -6.59 -2.34
C MET A 243 4.24 -6.07 -1.41
N GLU A 244 3.44 -5.09 -1.84
CA GLU A 244 2.29 -4.61 -1.08
C GLU A 244 1.27 -5.72 -0.81
N ARG A 245 0.92 -6.52 -1.83
CA ARG A 245 -0.01 -7.65 -1.66
C ARG A 245 0.50 -8.70 -0.69
N LEU A 246 1.82 -8.95 -0.68
CA LEU A 246 2.45 -9.91 0.22
C LEU A 246 2.48 -9.44 1.69
N ARG A 247 2.24 -8.15 1.97
CA ARG A 247 2.06 -7.65 3.35
C ARG A 247 0.71 -8.05 3.93
N TRP A 248 -0.29 -8.23 3.08
CA TRP A 248 -1.63 -8.61 3.52
C TRP A 248 -1.76 -10.12 3.73
N ASP A 249 -0.79 -10.88 3.25
CA ASP A 249 -0.69 -12.32 3.46
C ASP A 249 -0.04 -12.57 4.82
N THR A 250 -0.86 -12.60 5.87
CA THR A 250 -0.40 -12.80 7.25
C THR A 250 0.02 -14.23 7.56
N GLY A 251 0.05 -15.12 6.55
CA GLY A 251 0.61 -16.47 6.69
C GLY A 251 -0.07 -17.25 7.81
N LYS A 252 -1.39 -17.45 7.70
CA LYS A 252 -2.12 -18.26 8.68
C LYS A 252 -1.49 -19.64 8.81
N ASP A 253 -1.08 -19.98 10.02
CA ASP A 253 -0.58 -21.31 10.35
C ASP A 253 -1.69 -22.36 10.19
N GLY A 254 -1.30 -23.57 9.78
CA GLY A 254 -2.19 -24.73 9.66
C GLY A 254 -2.64 -25.04 8.23
N THR A 255 -3.71 -25.83 8.13
CA THR A 255 -4.21 -26.31 6.83
C THR A 255 -4.96 -25.20 6.10
N VAL A 256 -4.40 -24.72 4.98
CA VAL A 256 -4.97 -23.61 4.21
C VAL A 256 -4.91 -23.86 2.71
N LEU A 257 -6.02 -23.56 2.02
CA LEU A 257 -6.08 -23.54 0.56
C LEU A 257 -5.89 -22.10 0.07
N MET A 258 -4.71 -21.81 -0.48
CA MET A 258 -4.38 -20.51 -1.06
C MET A 258 -4.66 -20.52 -2.55
N ILE A 259 -5.43 -19.55 -3.03
CA ILE A 259 -5.76 -19.39 -4.46
C ILE A 259 -5.08 -18.15 -5.02
N ASN A 260 -4.13 -18.36 -5.93
CA ASN A 260 -3.51 -17.30 -6.68
C ASN A 260 -4.24 -17.14 -8.03
N ILE A 261 -5.23 -16.25 -8.04
CA ILE A 261 -6.09 -15.96 -9.21
C ILE A 261 -5.27 -15.64 -10.47
N PRO A 262 -4.33 -14.66 -10.47
CA PRO A 262 -3.59 -14.33 -11.68
C PRO A 262 -2.64 -15.44 -12.13
N ALA A 263 -2.16 -16.29 -11.21
CA ALA A 263 -1.34 -17.46 -11.55
C ALA A 263 -2.16 -18.68 -11.99
N GLN A 264 -3.50 -18.67 -11.82
CA GLN A 264 -4.37 -19.83 -12.08
C GLN A 264 -3.93 -21.09 -11.33
N MET A 265 -3.47 -20.91 -10.10
CA MET A 265 -2.94 -21.98 -9.25
C MET A 265 -3.61 -21.94 -7.87
N ALA A 266 -3.97 -23.11 -7.36
CA ALA A 266 -4.33 -23.32 -5.97
C ALA A 266 -3.23 -24.14 -5.28
N LYS A 267 -2.89 -23.78 -4.05
CA LYS A 267 -1.95 -24.52 -3.20
C LYS A 267 -2.64 -24.88 -1.89
N LEU A 268 -2.75 -26.17 -1.61
CA LEU A 268 -3.17 -26.67 -0.31
C LEU A 268 -1.92 -26.89 0.54
N HIS A 269 -1.75 -26.06 1.54
CA HIS A 269 -0.77 -26.24 2.60
C HIS A 269 -1.38 -27.13 3.66
N VAL A 270 -0.71 -28.21 4.02
CA VAL A 270 -1.02 -29.09 5.16
C VAL A 270 0.30 -29.38 5.86
N ALA A 271 0.36 -29.32 7.19
CA ALA A 271 1.56 -29.62 8.01
C ALA A 271 2.91 -29.57 7.26
N ASP A 272 3.37 -30.70 6.72
CA ASP A 272 4.67 -30.87 6.07
C ASP A 272 4.60 -31.01 4.54
N SER A 273 3.51 -30.61 3.88
CA SER A 273 3.29 -30.82 2.46
C SER A 273 2.49 -29.71 1.78
N ILE A 274 2.80 -29.47 0.51
CA ILE A 274 2.10 -28.53 -0.34
C ILE A 274 1.60 -29.26 -1.58
N TYR A 275 0.29 -29.33 -1.77
CA TYR A 275 -0.32 -29.85 -2.99
C TYR A 275 -0.70 -28.70 -3.92
N ALA A 276 -0.27 -28.76 -5.18
CA ALA A 276 -0.50 -27.71 -6.16
C ALA A 276 -1.44 -28.18 -7.27
N PHE A 277 -2.43 -27.34 -7.58
CA PHE A 277 -3.46 -27.61 -8.58
C PHE A 277 -3.55 -26.47 -9.57
N LYS A 278 -3.65 -26.79 -10.85
CA LYS A 278 -4.10 -25.82 -11.86
C LYS A 278 -5.59 -25.61 -11.70
N ILE A 279 -6.03 -24.36 -11.73
CA ILE A 279 -7.45 -24.00 -11.59
C ILE A 279 -7.90 -23.13 -12.75
N ILE A 280 -9.21 -23.07 -12.96
CA ILE A 280 -9.83 -22.13 -13.90
C ILE A 280 -10.47 -21.02 -13.09
N VAL A 281 -10.22 -19.78 -13.51
CA VAL A 281 -10.80 -18.58 -12.87
C VAL A 281 -11.71 -17.85 -13.85
N GLY A 282 -12.52 -16.93 -13.33
CA GLY A 282 -13.41 -16.11 -14.13
C GLY A 282 -12.68 -15.28 -15.18
N LYS A 283 -13.38 -14.97 -16.28
CA LYS A 283 -12.88 -14.09 -17.35
C LYS A 283 -12.67 -12.66 -16.82
N ALA A 284 -11.90 -11.84 -17.53
CA ALA A 284 -11.70 -10.44 -17.17
C ALA A 284 -13.03 -9.63 -17.06
N SER A 285 -14.03 -9.98 -17.86
CA SER A 285 -15.38 -9.38 -17.81
C SER A 285 -16.26 -9.91 -16.67
N SER A 286 -15.85 -10.99 -16.01
CA SER A 286 -16.57 -11.63 -14.91
C SER A 286 -15.55 -12.26 -13.93
N PRO A 287 -14.73 -11.44 -13.25
CA PRO A 287 -13.57 -11.91 -12.52
C PRO A 287 -13.96 -12.69 -11.26
N THR A 288 -13.13 -13.67 -10.88
CA THR A 288 -13.26 -14.33 -9.59
C THR A 288 -13.04 -13.31 -8.46
N PRO A 289 -13.97 -13.17 -7.50
CA PRO A 289 -13.80 -12.24 -6.38
C PRO A 289 -12.67 -12.70 -5.45
N THR A 290 -12.03 -11.74 -4.77
CA THR A 290 -11.10 -12.04 -3.68
C THR A 290 -11.87 -12.20 -2.38
N LEU A 291 -11.57 -13.24 -1.60
CA LEU A 291 -12.23 -13.52 -0.32
C LEU A 291 -11.32 -14.32 0.60
N ALA A 292 -11.62 -14.29 1.89
CA ALA A 292 -11.11 -15.22 2.89
C ALA A 292 -12.30 -15.89 3.60
N SER A 293 -12.35 -17.22 3.62
CA SER A 293 -13.44 -17.99 4.20
C SER A 293 -12.95 -19.37 4.64
N TYR A 294 -13.86 -20.16 5.22
CA TYR A 294 -13.63 -21.55 5.61
C TYR A 294 -14.43 -22.50 4.72
N ILE A 295 -13.80 -23.61 4.36
CA ILE A 295 -14.45 -24.76 3.75
C ILE A 295 -15.14 -25.53 4.88
N THR A 296 -16.47 -25.68 4.82
CA THR A 296 -17.25 -26.28 5.92
C THR A 296 -17.72 -27.70 5.63
N HIS A 297 -17.94 -28.01 4.36
CA HIS A 297 -18.38 -29.32 3.91
C HIS A 297 -17.90 -29.53 2.48
N PHE A 298 -18.05 -30.75 1.99
CA PHE A 298 -17.84 -31.05 0.60
C PHE A 298 -18.97 -31.95 0.10
N THR A 299 -19.42 -31.72 -1.13
CA THR A 299 -20.50 -32.51 -1.75
C THR A 299 -19.96 -33.18 -3.00
N THR A 300 -20.04 -34.50 -3.07
CA THR A 300 -19.66 -35.29 -4.25
C THR A 300 -20.83 -35.40 -5.21
N ALA A 301 -20.61 -35.13 -6.49
CA ALA A 301 -21.63 -35.20 -7.55
C ALA A 301 -22.89 -34.36 -7.23
N PRO A 302 -22.75 -33.06 -6.96
CA PRO A 302 -23.88 -32.19 -6.64
C PRO A 302 -24.79 -31.97 -7.86
N GLU A 303 -26.06 -31.69 -7.60
CA GLU A 303 -26.91 -31.02 -8.58
C GLU A 303 -26.44 -29.58 -8.76
N TRP A 304 -26.39 -29.10 -10.01
CA TRP A 304 -26.02 -27.71 -10.26
C TRP A 304 -27.25 -26.81 -10.30
N LYS A 305 -27.44 -25.98 -9.27
CA LYS A 305 -28.40 -24.88 -9.33
C LYS A 305 -27.82 -23.76 -10.20
N VAL A 306 -28.39 -23.56 -11.38
CA VAL A 306 -27.86 -22.63 -12.37
C VAL A 306 -27.98 -21.19 -11.86
N PRO A 307 -26.89 -20.40 -11.86
CA PRO A 307 -26.94 -18.97 -11.56
C PRO A 307 -27.92 -18.23 -12.48
N TYR A 308 -28.62 -17.25 -11.92
CA TYR A 308 -29.67 -16.51 -12.63
C TYR A 308 -29.22 -15.98 -14.00
N SER A 309 -28.04 -15.37 -14.07
CA SER A 309 -27.50 -14.82 -15.33
C SER A 309 -27.27 -15.87 -16.40
N ILE A 310 -26.78 -17.06 -16.03
CA ILE A 310 -26.56 -18.17 -16.97
C ILE A 310 -27.91 -18.72 -17.42
N PHE A 311 -28.85 -18.88 -16.49
CA PHE A 311 -30.21 -19.33 -16.81
C PHE A 311 -30.87 -18.40 -17.83
N THR A 312 -30.82 -17.07 -17.63
CA THR A 312 -31.48 -16.11 -18.51
C THR A 312 -30.76 -15.87 -19.83
N ASN A 313 -29.44 -15.78 -19.81
CA ASN A 313 -28.67 -15.31 -20.95
C ASN A 313 -28.15 -16.45 -21.82
N GLU A 314 -28.03 -17.67 -21.27
CA GLU A 314 -27.45 -18.80 -21.99
C GLU A 314 -28.43 -19.95 -22.17
N ILE A 315 -29.09 -20.40 -21.08
CA ILE A 315 -29.95 -21.59 -21.13
C ILE A 315 -31.29 -21.30 -21.82
N LEU A 316 -32.04 -20.30 -21.36
CA LEU A 316 -33.37 -20.00 -21.91
C LEU A 316 -33.34 -19.71 -23.42
N PRO A 317 -32.40 -18.93 -23.97
CA PRO A 317 -32.32 -18.71 -25.42
C PRO A 317 -32.09 -19.99 -26.22
N LYS A 318 -31.23 -20.90 -25.71
CA LYS A 318 -30.95 -22.19 -26.37
C LYS A 318 -32.16 -23.13 -26.29
N ALA A 319 -32.82 -23.18 -25.14
CA ALA A 319 -34.02 -24.00 -24.92
C ALA A 319 -35.24 -23.53 -25.73
N ILE A 320 -35.40 -22.22 -25.96
CA ILE A 320 -36.45 -21.69 -26.83
C ILE A 320 -36.17 -22.03 -28.31
N LYS A 321 -34.90 -22.05 -28.71
CA LYS A 321 -34.48 -22.37 -30.08
C LYS A 321 -34.55 -23.87 -30.40
N ASN A 322 -34.31 -24.73 -29.40
CA ASN A 322 -34.32 -26.18 -29.54
C ASN A 322 -35.05 -26.82 -28.34
N GLU A 323 -36.21 -27.41 -28.59
CA GLU A 323 -37.07 -28.03 -27.58
C GLU A 323 -36.36 -29.16 -26.82
N ASN A 324 -35.45 -29.88 -27.47
CA ASN A 324 -34.71 -31.00 -26.87
C ASN A 324 -33.47 -30.54 -26.06
N TYR A 325 -33.15 -29.24 -26.03
CA TYR A 325 -31.93 -28.76 -25.37
C TYR A 325 -31.90 -29.07 -23.87
N LEU A 326 -33.01 -28.87 -23.18
CA LEU A 326 -33.06 -29.09 -21.73
C LEU A 326 -32.88 -30.57 -21.41
N GLU A 327 -33.57 -31.46 -22.13
CA GLU A 327 -33.45 -32.91 -21.96
C GLU A 327 -32.06 -33.42 -22.31
N ASN A 328 -31.52 -33.04 -23.48
CA ASN A 328 -30.19 -33.44 -23.94
C ASN A 328 -29.05 -32.96 -23.04
N ASN A 329 -29.28 -31.96 -22.19
CA ASN A 329 -28.29 -31.43 -21.25
C ASN A 329 -28.73 -31.65 -19.78
N HIS A 330 -29.76 -32.45 -19.56
CA HIS A 330 -30.30 -32.82 -18.25
C HIS A 330 -30.67 -31.63 -17.32
N TYR A 331 -31.28 -30.60 -17.90
CA TYR A 331 -31.84 -29.47 -17.15
C TYR A 331 -33.33 -29.65 -16.86
N ALA A 332 -33.73 -29.33 -15.64
CA ALA A 332 -35.13 -29.19 -15.24
C ALA A 332 -35.38 -27.78 -14.71
N ILE A 333 -36.56 -27.22 -15.02
CA ILE A 333 -36.98 -25.89 -14.56
C ILE A 333 -37.92 -26.02 -13.38
N TYR A 334 -37.71 -25.17 -12.38
CA TYR A 334 -38.49 -25.10 -11.16
C TYR A 334 -38.99 -23.67 -10.94
N ASP A 335 -40.14 -23.52 -10.27
CA ASP A 335 -40.59 -22.22 -9.76
C ASP A 335 -39.84 -21.84 -8.47
N ALA A 336 -40.09 -20.63 -7.97
CA ALA A 336 -39.52 -20.13 -6.72
C ALA A 336 -39.86 -20.98 -5.49
N LYS A 337 -40.93 -21.79 -5.54
CA LYS A 337 -41.33 -22.71 -4.47
C LYS A 337 -40.67 -24.09 -4.60
N GLY A 338 -39.93 -24.35 -5.67
CA GLY A 338 -39.26 -25.62 -5.94
C GLY A 338 -40.13 -26.66 -6.64
N ASN A 339 -41.30 -26.28 -7.18
CA ASN A 339 -42.13 -27.20 -7.95
C ASN A 339 -41.57 -27.35 -9.37
N TYR A 340 -41.55 -28.58 -9.89
CA TYR A 340 -41.18 -28.84 -11.27
C TYR A 340 -42.16 -28.20 -12.25
N ILE A 341 -41.61 -27.59 -13.31
CA ILE A 341 -42.36 -26.88 -14.33
C ILE A 341 -42.15 -27.59 -15.67
N PRO A 342 -43.16 -28.34 -16.16
CA PRO A 342 -43.10 -28.92 -17.50
C PRO A 342 -42.85 -27.84 -18.55
N THR A 343 -41.94 -28.08 -19.50
CA THR A 343 -41.46 -27.09 -20.46
C THR A 343 -42.07 -27.27 -21.84
N SER A 344 -42.55 -26.16 -22.42
CA SER A 344 -42.95 -26.04 -23.83
C SER A 344 -42.46 -24.69 -24.36
N VAL A 345 -42.33 -24.50 -25.68
CA VAL A 345 -41.80 -23.23 -26.24
C VAL A 345 -42.57 -22.00 -25.73
N LYS A 346 -43.91 -22.05 -25.74
CA LYS A 346 -44.75 -20.96 -25.20
C LYS A 346 -44.46 -20.68 -23.74
N LYS A 347 -44.26 -21.74 -22.94
CA LYS A 347 -43.97 -21.61 -21.50
C LYS A 347 -42.56 -21.11 -21.25
N LEU A 348 -41.58 -21.52 -22.04
CA LEU A 348 -40.21 -21.01 -21.98
C LEU A 348 -40.13 -19.52 -22.34
N GLN A 349 -40.91 -19.07 -23.32
CA GLN A 349 -41.04 -17.65 -23.65
C GLN A 349 -41.67 -16.86 -22.49
N TYR A 350 -42.71 -17.40 -21.85
CA TYR A 350 -43.31 -16.80 -20.66
C TYR A 350 -42.31 -16.73 -19.49
N ILE A 351 -41.58 -17.82 -19.24
CA ILE A 351 -40.53 -17.88 -18.21
C ILE A 351 -39.43 -16.85 -18.51
N LYS A 352 -39.01 -16.69 -19.76
CA LYS A 352 -38.01 -15.67 -20.13
C LYS A 352 -38.46 -14.25 -19.78
N ALA A 353 -39.75 -13.93 -19.92
CA ALA A 353 -40.31 -12.65 -19.49
C ALA A 353 -40.43 -12.51 -17.96
N HIS A 354 -40.51 -13.61 -17.22
CA HIS A 354 -40.70 -13.65 -15.76
C HIS A 354 -39.59 -14.41 -15.03
N ALA A 355 -38.37 -14.37 -15.55
CA ALA A 355 -37.32 -15.32 -15.19
C ALA A 355 -36.94 -15.29 -13.70
N LYS A 356 -37.16 -14.17 -13.01
CA LYS A 356 -36.90 -14.02 -11.57
C LYS A 356 -37.67 -15.02 -10.69
N ASN A 357 -38.77 -15.57 -11.19
CA ASN A 357 -39.62 -16.51 -10.46
C ASN A 357 -39.29 -17.98 -10.73
N TYR A 358 -38.22 -18.25 -11.49
CA TYR A 358 -37.84 -19.58 -11.92
C TYR A 358 -36.33 -19.78 -11.83
N PHE A 359 -35.90 -21.04 -11.72
CA PHE A 359 -34.51 -21.42 -11.85
C PHE A 359 -34.38 -22.78 -12.52
N ALA A 360 -33.22 -23.03 -13.14
CA ALA A 360 -32.88 -24.35 -13.65
C ALA A 360 -31.98 -25.10 -12.67
N ARG A 361 -32.12 -26.42 -12.63
CA ARG A 361 -31.11 -27.34 -12.08
C ARG A 361 -30.62 -28.27 -13.16
N GLN A 362 -29.32 -28.57 -13.15
CA GLN A 362 -28.76 -29.69 -13.90
C GLN A 362 -28.59 -30.88 -12.97
N SER A 363 -29.01 -32.06 -13.41
CA SER A 363 -28.73 -33.29 -12.66
C SER A 363 -27.22 -33.54 -12.57
N SER A 364 -26.82 -34.32 -11.56
CA SER A 364 -25.45 -34.79 -11.46
C SER A 364 -25.11 -35.78 -12.60
N GLY A 365 -23.83 -35.86 -12.94
CA GLY A 365 -23.32 -36.75 -13.98
C GLY A 365 -22.00 -36.25 -14.58
N CYS A 366 -21.32 -37.10 -15.35
CA CYS A 366 -20.04 -36.77 -15.98
C CYS A 366 -20.12 -35.54 -16.89
N ASP A 367 -21.28 -35.32 -17.52
CA ASP A 367 -21.53 -34.22 -18.46
C ASP A 367 -22.16 -32.99 -17.79
N SER A 368 -22.33 -33.02 -16.45
CA SER A 368 -22.78 -31.85 -15.69
C SER A 368 -21.76 -30.72 -15.84
N ALA A 369 -22.19 -29.47 -15.80
CA ALA A 369 -21.29 -28.31 -15.74
C ALA A 369 -20.39 -28.34 -14.49
N MET A 370 -20.79 -29.12 -13.48
CA MET A 370 -19.97 -29.42 -12.30
C MET A 370 -19.21 -30.75 -12.42
N GLY A 371 -19.42 -31.56 -13.46
CA GLY A 371 -18.84 -32.90 -13.62
C GLY A 371 -19.08 -33.81 -12.42
N ASN A 372 -18.20 -34.79 -12.21
CA ASN A 372 -18.15 -35.58 -10.97
C ASN A 372 -17.40 -34.87 -9.84
N SER A 373 -17.37 -33.54 -9.86
CA SER A 373 -16.53 -32.77 -8.95
C SER A 373 -17.08 -32.74 -7.54
N ILE A 374 -16.20 -32.28 -6.65
CA ILE A 374 -16.48 -32.00 -5.26
C ILE A 374 -16.81 -30.50 -5.17
N GLN A 375 -18.03 -30.17 -4.75
CA GLN A 375 -18.37 -28.80 -4.37
C GLN A 375 -17.94 -28.55 -2.93
N ILE A 376 -17.35 -27.39 -2.69
CA ILE A 376 -16.71 -27.00 -1.44
C ILE A 376 -17.41 -25.77 -0.86
#